data_AF-T0Z097-F1
#
_entry.id   AF-T0Z097-F1
#
_cell.length_a   1.000
_cell.length_b   1.000
_cell.length_c   1.000
_cell.angle_alpha   90.00
_cell.angle_beta   90.00
_cell.angle_gamma   90.00
#
_symmetry.space_group_name_H-M   'P 1'
#
loop_
_entity.id
_entity.type
_entity.pdbx_description
1 polymer ?
#
loop_
_entity_poly.entity_id
_entity_poly.type
_entity_poly.pdbx_seq_one_letter_code
_entity_poly.pdbx_strand_id
1 'polypeptide(L)'
;MFSGFIVGFDHDTVETFERQYRFIEASGIQVAMLGLLTAVPRTPLYERLQRDHRLRLDVQPGDNTGGQTNVVPLRMSYDEMAAGYAALCARLTTHRAIATRIRNKLRYYRESPVPRQMDGQASRSVLRRLITRGISKGGPGCVASFLWSLCGVRPSLWSLA
;
A
#
# COMPACT_ATOMS: atom_id res chain seq x y z
N MET A 1 0.30 -10.54 1.56
CA MET A 1 1.41 -10.00 2.36
C MET A 1 1.07 -8.56 2.68
N PHE A 2 1.09 -8.23 3.97
CA PHE A 2 0.94 -6.89 4.51
C PHE A 2 2.32 -6.35 4.81
N SER A 3 2.59 -5.09 4.49
CA SER A 3 3.89 -4.48 4.76
C SER A 3 3.69 -3.02 5.16
N GLY A 4 4.35 -2.61 6.24
CA GLY A 4 4.33 -1.24 6.75
C GLY A 4 5.42 -0.41 6.12
N PHE A 5 5.10 0.84 5.79
CA PHE A 5 5.99 1.82 5.18
C PHE A 5 5.85 3.16 5.90
N ILE A 6 6.98 3.79 6.18
CA ILE A 6 7.04 5.12 6.79
C ILE A 6 7.80 6.05 5.84
N VAL A 7 7.27 7.26 5.63
CA VAL A 7 7.89 8.33 4.83
C VAL A 7 7.90 9.64 5.62
N GLY A 8 8.79 10.56 5.26
CA GLY A 8 8.95 11.85 5.96
C GLY A 8 10.13 11.88 6.94
N PHE A 9 11.15 11.04 6.72
CA PHE A 9 12.40 11.12 7.45
C PHE A 9 13.24 12.34 7.03
N ASP A 10 14.20 12.73 7.87
CA ASP A 10 15.09 13.88 7.65
C ASP A 10 15.86 13.86 6.31
N HIS A 11 16.10 12.67 5.77
CA HIS A 11 16.78 12.48 4.48
C HIS A 11 15.83 12.31 3.30
N ASP A 12 14.52 12.19 3.54
CA ASP A 12 13.54 12.04 2.48
C ASP A 12 13.37 13.33 1.69
N THR A 13 13.28 13.17 0.38
CA THR A 13 13.03 14.23 -0.59
C THR A 13 11.75 13.91 -1.35
N VAL A 14 11.28 14.82 -2.21
CA VAL A 14 10.11 14.57 -3.05
C VAL A 14 10.29 13.32 -3.93
N GLU A 15 11.52 13.01 -4.34
CA GLU A 15 11.85 11.80 -5.10
C GLU A 15 11.72 10.50 -4.30
N THR A 16 11.69 10.55 -2.96
CA THR A 16 11.45 9.36 -2.12
C THR A 16 10.08 8.75 -2.43
N PHE A 17 9.04 9.55 -2.65
CA PHE A 17 7.69 9.04 -2.92
C PHE A 17 7.63 8.18 -4.19
N GLU A 18 8.31 8.60 -5.25
CA GLU A 18 8.40 7.81 -6.49
C GLU A 18 9.21 6.51 -6.27
N ARG A 19 10.31 6.59 -5.51
CA ARG A 19 11.11 5.40 -5.15
C ARG A 19 10.28 4.39 -4.35
N GLN A 20 9.51 4.85 -3.38
CA GLN A 20 8.59 4.01 -2.59
C GLN A 20 7.51 3.38 -3.47
N TYR A 21 6.89 4.16 -4.37
CA TYR A 21 5.91 3.63 -5.31
C TYR A 21 6.49 2.48 -6.15
N ARG A 22 7.65 2.71 -6.78
CA ARG A 22 8.31 1.71 -7.64
C ARG A 22 8.67 0.45 -6.87
N PHE A 23 9.19 0.60 -5.66
CA PHE A 23 9.51 -0.54 -4.80
C PHE A 23 8.25 -1.36 -4.47
N ILE A 24 7.21 -0.70 -3.94
CA ILE A 24 5.95 -1.36 -3.57
C ILE A 24 5.31 -2.06 -4.78
N GLU A 25 5.32 -1.42 -5.94
CA GLU A 25 4.78 -1.97 -7.17
C GLU A 25 5.60 -3.18 -7.67
N ALA A 26 6.92 -3.02 -7.79
CA ALA A 26 7.81 -4.06 -8.32
C ALA A 26 7.85 -5.31 -7.42
N SER A 27 7.86 -5.13 -6.10
CA SER A 27 7.85 -6.24 -5.13
C SER A 27 6.51 -6.98 -5.05
N GLY A 28 5.45 -6.47 -5.68
CA GLY A 28 4.13 -7.11 -5.66
C GLY A 28 3.50 -7.12 -4.27
N ILE A 29 3.72 -6.07 -3.46
CA ILE A 29 3.11 -5.95 -2.14
C ILE A 29 1.61 -5.65 -2.30
N GLN A 30 0.75 -6.52 -1.78
CA GLN A 30 -0.69 -6.42 -2.01
C GLN A 30 -1.32 -5.33 -1.15
N VAL A 31 -0.93 -5.28 0.12
CA VAL A 31 -1.40 -4.29 1.09
C VAL A 31 -0.21 -3.56 1.68
N ALA A 32 -0.01 -2.32 1.23
CA ALA A 32 0.99 -1.40 1.76
C ALA A 32 0.31 -0.46 2.76
N MET A 33 0.71 -0.56 4.03
CA MET A 33 0.25 0.33 5.10
C MET A 33 1.23 1.49 5.17
N LEU A 34 0.90 2.58 4.48
CA LEU A 34 1.70 3.80 4.47
C LEU A 34 1.34 4.66 5.68
N GLY A 35 2.36 5.28 6.26
CA GLY A 35 2.20 6.31 7.28
C GLY A 35 3.28 7.38 7.15
N LEU A 36 2.98 8.58 7.62
CA LEU A 36 3.99 9.61 7.81
C LEU A 36 4.74 9.36 9.12
N LEU A 37 6.04 9.67 9.14
CA LEU A 37 6.84 9.62 10.35
C LEU A 37 6.23 10.56 11.38
N THR A 38 5.87 10.03 12.54
CA THR A 38 5.27 10.79 13.64
C THR A 38 6.09 10.57 14.90
N ALA A 39 6.43 11.66 15.59
CA ALA A 39 7.17 11.62 16.83
C ALA A 39 6.22 11.45 18.02
N VAL A 40 6.29 10.32 18.71
CA VAL A 40 5.43 10.05 19.88
C VAL A 40 6.01 10.72 21.13
N PRO A 41 5.20 11.34 22.03
CA PRO A 41 5.70 12.00 23.22
C PRO A 41 6.52 11.05 24.11
N ARG A 42 7.57 11.59 24.75
CA ARG A 42 8.52 10.83 25.58
C ARG A 42 9.37 9.81 24.82
N THR A 43 9.58 10.03 23.51
CA THR A 43 10.57 9.27 22.72
C THR A 43 11.81 10.11 22.44
N PRO A 44 12.98 9.49 22.22
CA PRO A 44 14.19 10.23 21.84
C PRO A 44 14.02 11.08 20.58
N LEU A 45 13.22 10.62 19.62
CA LEU A 45 12.90 11.40 18.41
C LEU A 45 12.12 12.67 18.76
N TYR A 46 11.11 12.55 19.63
CA TYR A 46 10.32 13.69 20.07
C TYR A 46 11.17 14.72 20.80
N GLU A 47 12.00 14.29 21.75
CA GLU A 47 12.91 15.17 22.49
C GLU A 47 13.90 15.87 21.56
N ARG A 48 14.43 15.15 20.55
CA ARG A 48 15.30 15.75 19.52
C ARG A 48 14.57 16.82 18.72
N LEU A 49 13.41 16.48 18.15
CA LEU A 49 12.66 17.43 17.31
C LEU A 49 12.14 18.62 18.11
N GLN A 50 11.83 18.45 19.39
CA GLN A 50 11.47 19.55 20.28
C GLN A 50 12.65 20.51 20.48
N ARG A 51 13.85 19.99 20.77
CA ARG A 51 15.08 20.79 20.87
C ARG A 51 15.43 21.52 19.57
N ASP A 52 15.18 20.87 18.43
CA ASP A 52 15.47 21.42 17.11
C ASP A 52 14.34 22.34 16.58
N HIS A 53 13.30 22.62 17.36
CA HIS A 53 12.12 23.40 16.95
C HIS A 53 11.39 22.86 15.70
N ARG A 54 11.45 21.54 15.49
CA ARG A 54 10.86 20.83 14.34
C ARG A 54 9.61 20.02 14.68
N LEU A 55 9.01 20.31 15.84
CA LEU A 55 7.81 19.64 16.32
C LEU A 55 6.59 20.55 16.14
N ARG A 56 5.58 20.05 15.44
CA ARG A 56 4.26 20.68 15.29
C ARG A 56 3.34 20.23 16.42
N LEU A 57 3.01 21.16 17.32
CA LEU A 57 2.18 20.88 18.49
C LEU A 57 0.67 20.86 18.20
N ASP A 58 0.27 21.37 17.03
CA ASP A 58 -1.11 21.38 16.55
C ASP A 58 -1.56 20.02 15.97
N VAL A 59 -0.62 19.09 15.76
CA VAL A 59 -0.89 17.74 15.25
C VAL A 59 -0.72 16.72 16.37
N GLN A 60 -1.81 16.02 16.70
CA GLN A 60 -1.74 14.97 17.71
C GLN A 60 -1.13 13.67 17.12
N PRO A 61 -0.12 13.09 17.78
CA PRO A 61 0.44 11.81 17.37
C PRO A 61 -0.50 10.67 17.73
N GLY A 62 -0.54 9.63 16.89
CA GLY A 62 -1.29 8.39 17.18
C GLY A 62 -2.18 7.89 16.05
N ASP A 63 -2.48 8.72 15.05
CA ASP A 63 -3.18 8.31 13.83
C ASP A 63 -2.20 8.13 12.68
N ASN A 64 -1.93 6.88 12.30
CA ASN A 64 -1.06 6.55 11.18
C ASN A 64 -1.75 6.65 9.81
N THR A 65 -3.07 6.91 9.78
CA THR A 65 -3.89 7.03 8.58
C THR A 65 -4.38 8.45 8.29
N GLY A 66 -4.30 9.35 9.28
CA GLY A 66 -4.82 10.71 9.22
C GLY A 66 -4.09 11.66 8.24
N GLY A 67 -3.02 11.21 7.60
CA GLY A 67 -2.32 11.98 6.54
C GLY A 67 -1.62 13.24 7.03
N GLN A 68 -1.47 13.41 8.35
CA GLN A 68 -0.73 14.49 8.98
C GLN A 68 0.43 13.92 9.81
N THR A 69 1.40 14.77 10.08
CA THR A 69 2.51 14.49 10.99
C THR A 69 2.85 15.70 11.84
N ASN A 70 3.35 15.44 13.04
CA ASN A 70 3.91 16.44 13.93
C ASN A 70 5.39 16.75 13.65
N VAL A 71 5.98 16.21 12.57
CA VAL A 71 7.37 16.41 12.20
C VAL A 71 7.49 17.42 11.07
N VAL A 72 8.37 18.42 11.22
CA VAL A 72 8.74 19.34 10.13
C VAL A 72 9.89 18.73 9.33
N PRO A 73 9.71 18.40 8.03
CA PRO A 73 10.76 17.81 7.19
C PRO A 73 11.92 18.78 6.91
N LEU A 74 13.11 18.25 6.57
CA LEU A 74 14.31 19.08 6.28
C LEU A 74 14.55 19.36 4.79
N ARG A 75 14.15 18.44 3.90
CA ARG A 75 14.52 18.48 2.47
C ARG A 75 13.34 18.65 1.51
N MET A 76 12.19 19.03 2.05
CA MET A 76 10.97 19.41 1.34
C MET A 76 10.13 20.25 2.28
N SER A 77 9.20 21.03 1.74
CA SER A 77 8.17 21.69 2.54
C SER A 77 7.17 20.68 3.11
N TYR A 78 6.44 21.09 4.14
CA TYR A 78 5.37 20.27 4.71
C TYR A 78 4.29 19.94 3.67
N ASP A 79 3.94 20.92 2.83
CA ASP A 79 2.90 20.77 1.81
C ASP A 79 3.33 19.81 0.70
N GLU A 80 4.59 19.87 0.26
CA GLU A 80 5.15 18.89 -0.68
C GLU A 80 5.12 17.47 -0.09
N MET A 81 5.47 17.32 1.19
CA MET A 81 5.41 16.03 1.87
C MET A 81 3.97 15.49 1.95
N ALA A 82 3.02 16.33 2.36
CA ALA A 82 1.61 15.95 2.47
C ALA A 82 1.01 15.60 1.11
N ALA A 83 1.29 16.40 0.08
CA ALA A 83 0.86 16.15 -1.29
C ALA A 83 1.49 14.87 -1.86
N GLY A 84 2.79 14.67 -1.65
CA GLY A 84 3.50 13.46 -2.08
C GLY A 84 2.95 12.20 -1.43
N TYR A 85 2.65 12.25 -0.13
CA TYR A 85 2.01 11.16 0.60
C TYR A 85 0.61 10.85 0.06
N ALA A 86 -0.25 11.86 -0.11
CA ALA A 86 -1.60 11.70 -0.64
C ALA A 86 -1.58 11.12 -2.07
N ALA A 87 -0.69 11.64 -2.93
CA ALA A 87 -0.50 11.15 -4.28
C ALA A 87 -0.01 9.70 -4.33
N LEU A 88 0.91 9.31 -3.44
CA LEU A 88 1.40 7.94 -3.32
C LEU A 88 0.26 6.98 -2.92
N CYS A 89 -0.51 7.34 -1.90
CA CYS A 89 -1.68 6.57 -1.44
C CYS A 89 -2.72 6.40 -2.56
N ALA A 90 -3.07 7.49 -3.25
CA ALA A 90 -4.01 7.47 -4.37
C ALA A 90 -3.50 6.59 -5.53
N ARG A 91 -2.23 6.74 -5.91
CA ARG A 91 -1.66 6.00 -7.05
C ARG A 91 -1.60 4.50 -6.77
N LEU A 92 -1.23 4.09 -5.55
CA LEU A 92 -1.18 2.68 -5.15
C LEU A 92 -2.56 2.01 -5.10
N THR A 93 -3.63 2.78 -4.92
CA THR A 93 -5.00 2.26 -4.85
C THR A 93 -5.73 2.26 -6.19
N THR A 94 -5.09 2.74 -7.26
CA THR A 94 -5.63 2.61 -8.62
C THR A 94 -5.76 1.13 -9.04
N HIS A 95 -6.79 0.83 -9.84
CA HIS A 95 -7.01 -0.54 -10.35
C HIS A 95 -5.80 -1.11 -11.09
N ARG A 96 -5.10 -0.26 -11.86
CA ARG A 96 -3.92 -0.66 -12.63
C ARG A 96 -2.72 -0.97 -11.72
N ALA A 97 -2.46 -0.16 -10.70
CA ALA A 97 -1.37 -0.41 -9.77
C ALA A 97 -1.62 -1.69 -8.97
N ILE A 98 -2.86 -1.91 -8.50
CA ILE A 98 -3.26 -3.15 -7.82
C ILE A 98 -3.03 -4.36 -8.74
N ALA A 99 -3.54 -4.31 -9.98
CA ALA A 99 -3.38 -5.39 -10.95
C ALA A 99 -1.90 -5.69 -11.27
N THR A 100 -1.08 -4.66 -11.39
CA THR A 100 0.36 -4.80 -11.64
C THR A 100 1.05 -5.50 -10.47
N ARG A 101 0.71 -5.14 -9.22
CA ARG A 101 1.24 -5.79 -8.03
C ARG A 101 0.81 -7.25 -7.92
N ILE A 102 -0.45 -7.57 -8.24
CA ILE A 102 -0.93 -8.96 -8.33
C ILE A 102 -0.07 -9.75 -9.32
N ARG A 103 0.11 -9.25 -10.54
CA ARG A 103 0.95 -9.90 -11.56
C ARG A 103 2.39 -10.11 -11.10
N ASN A 104 3.01 -9.05 -10.58
CA ASN A 104 4.39 -9.12 -10.11
C ASN A 104 4.54 -10.16 -9.01
N LYS A 105 3.57 -10.25 -8.08
CA LYS A 105 3.60 -11.27 -7.03
C LYS A 105 3.39 -12.68 -7.56
N LEU A 106 2.45 -12.87 -8.47
CA LEU A 106 2.12 -14.18 -9.05
C LEU A 106 3.30 -14.84 -9.78
N ARG A 107 4.24 -14.06 -10.34
CA ARG A 107 5.47 -14.57 -10.97
C ARG A 107 6.35 -15.40 -10.03
N TYR A 108 6.27 -15.17 -8.72
CA TYR A 108 7.08 -15.87 -7.73
C TYR A 108 6.42 -17.13 -7.18
N TYR A 109 5.13 -17.35 -7.44
CA TYR A 109 4.45 -18.58 -7.02
C TYR A 109 4.66 -19.68 -8.05
N ARG A 110 5.37 -20.74 -7.65
CA ARG A 110 5.52 -21.97 -8.46
C ARG A 110 4.41 -22.98 -8.18
N GLU A 111 3.93 -23.00 -6.94
CA GLU A 111 2.86 -23.87 -6.44
C GLU A 111 1.88 -23.06 -5.60
N SER A 112 0.68 -23.60 -5.36
CA SER A 112 -0.28 -22.97 -4.46
C SER A 112 0.29 -22.95 -3.04
N PRO A 113 0.45 -21.76 -2.41
CA PRO A 113 0.97 -21.66 -1.05
C PRO A 113 -0.03 -22.14 0.02
N VAL A 114 -1.28 -22.39 -0.36
CA VAL A 114 -2.33 -22.91 0.53
C VAL A 114 -2.56 -24.39 0.16
N PRO A 115 -2.47 -25.34 1.13
CA PRO A 115 -2.88 -26.70 0.92
C PRO A 115 -4.32 -26.77 0.40
N ARG A 116 -4.61 -27.74 -0.46
CA ARG A 116 -5.92 -27.96 -1.09
C ARG A 116 -6.94 -28.46 -0.05
N GLN A 117 -7.31 -27.60 0.90
CA GLN A 117 -8.22 -27.89 2.01
C GLN A 117 -9.53 -27.08 1.96
N MET A 118 -9.70 -26.20 0.97
CA MET A 118 -10.94 -25.44 0.81
C MET A 118 -12.01 -26.29 0.12
N ASP A 119 -13.16 -26.45 0.77
CA ASP A 119 -14.37 -27.03 0.19
C ASP A 119 -14.76 -26.28 -1.11
N GLY A 120 -15.07 -27.02 -2.17
CA GLY A 120 -15.45 -26.47 -3.47
C GLY A 120 -16.69 -25.57 -3.42
N GLN A 121 -17.62 -25.80 -2.47
CA GLN A 121 -18.75 -24.90 -2.26
C GLN A 121 -18.31 -23.54 -1.68
N ALA A 122 -17.40 -23.56 -0.70
CA ALA A 122 -16.84 -22.36 -0.11
C ALA A 122 -16.08 -21.53 -1.17
N SER A 123 -15.24 -22.19 -1.99
CA SER A 123 -14.50 -21.56 -3.10
C SER A 123 -15.42 -20.87 -4.11
N ARG A 124 -16.52 -21.52 -4.51
CA ARG A 124 -17.54 -20.92 -5.40
C ARG A 124 -18.22 -19.71 -4.78
N SER A 125 -18.54 -19.77 -3.49
CA SER A 125 -19.20 -18.66 -2.80
C SER A 125 -18.29 -17.43 -2.69
N VAL A 126 -17.00 -17.63 -2.42
CA VAL A 126 -15.99 -16.56 -2.36
C VAL A 126 -15.78 -15.95 -3.74
N LEU A 127 -15.61 -16.79 -4.77
CA LEU A 127 -15.47 -16.31 -6.14
C LEU A 127 -16.70 -15.51 -6.60
N ARG A 128 -17.92 -16.00 -6.31
CA ARG A 128 -19.16 -15.28 -6.64
C ARG A 128 -19.21 -13.93 -5.94
N ARG A 129 -18.83 -13.85 -4.66
CA ARG A 129 -18.80 -12.59 -3.91
C ARG A 129 -17.73 -11.63 -4.44
N LEU A 130 -16.54 -12.13 -4.77
CA LEU A 130 -15.46 -11.34 -5.36
C LEU A 130 -15.90 -10.70 -6.68
N ILE A 131 -16.52 -11.48 -7.58
CA ILE A 131 -17.01 -10.97 -8.86
C ILE A 131 -18.17 -9.99 -8.64
N THR A 132 -19.25 -10.44 -8.00
CA THR A 132 -20.49 -9.65 -7.90
C THR A 132 -20.38 -8.41 -7.00
N ARG A 133 -19.60 -8.46 -5.92
CA ARG A 133 -19.48 -7.36 -4.95
C ARG A 133 -18.19 -6.56 -5.08
N GLY A 134 -17.11 -7.16 -5.57
CA GLY A 134 -15.81 -6.50 -5.75
C GLY A 134 -15.66 -5.97 -7.18
N ILE A 135 -15.41 -6.89 -8.12
CA ILE A 135 -14.93 -6.55 -9.46
C ILE A 135 -16.01 -5.86 -10.30
N SER A 136 -17.22 -6.41 -10.36
CA SER A 136 -18.30 -5.87 -11.19
C SER A 136 -18.77 -4.48 -10.73
N LYS A 137 -18.64 -4.16 -9.43
CA LYS A 137 -18.98 -2.84 -8.88
C LYS A 137 -17.91 -1.78 -9.13
N GLY A 138 -16.67 -2.18 -9.41
CA GLY A 138 -15.56 -1.26 -9.72
C GLY A 138 -15.58 -0.68 -11.14
N GLY A 139 -16.58 -1.03 -11.96
CA GLY A 139 -16.73 -0.55 -13.33
C GLY A 139 -15.78 -1.22 -14.35
N PRO A 140 -15.85 -0.82 -15.63
CA PRO A 140 -15.13 -1.49 -16.72
C PRO A 140 -13.60 -1.48 -16.54
N GLY A 141 -13.03 -0.39 -16.02
CA GLY A 141 -11.60 -0.28 -15.78
C GLY A 141 -11.09 -1.25 -14.70
N CYS A 142 -11.90 -1.51 -13.66
CA CYS A 142 -11.60 -2.51 -12.65
C CYS A 142 -11.62 -3.92 -13.25
N VAL A 143 -12.68 -4.26 -14.01
CA VAL A 143 -12.81 -5.56 -14.69
C VAL A 143 -11.63 -5.81 -15.63
N ALA A 144 -11.31 -4.84 -16.49
CA ALA A 144 -10.20 -4.94 -17.43
C ALA A 144 -8.85 -5.12 -16.71
N SER A 145 -8.59 -4.35 -15.65
CA SER A 145 -7.37 -4.48 -14.85
C SER A 145 -7.30 -5.84 -14.15
N PHE A 146 -8.42 -6.33 -13.61
CA PHE A 146 -8.49 -7.64 -12.96
C PHE A 146 -8.21 -8.77 -13.95
N LEU A 147 -8.88 -8.80 -15.10
CA LEU A 147 -8.65 -9.80 -16.14
C LEU A 147 -7.20 -9.77 -16.64
N TRP A 148 -6.68 -8.58 -16.91
CA TRP A 148 -5.28 -8.40 -17.27
C TRP A 148 -4.33 -8.91 -16.18
N SER A 149 -4.70 -8.81 -14.89
CA SER A 149 -3.88 -9.33 -13.81
C SER A 149 -3.72 -10.86 -13.83
N LEU A 150 -4.72 -11.56 -14.39
CA LEU A 150 -4.74 -13.02 -14.50
C LEU A 150 -4.16 -13.55 -15.83
N CYS A 151 -3.99 -12.71 -16.84
CA CYS A 151 -3.45 -13.13 -18.14
C CYS A 151 -2.03 -13.73 -17.99
N GLY A 152 -1.86 -15.00 -18.38
CA GLY A 152 -0.58 -15.71 -18.29
C GLY A 152 -0.29 -16.34 -16.91
N VAL A 153 -1.24 -16.31 -15.97
CA VAL A 153 -1.16 -17.07 -14.72
C VAL A 153 -1.49 -18.53 -15.02
N ARG A 154 -0.65 -19.46 -14.53
CA ARG A 154 -0.84 -20.90 -14.76
C ARG A 154 -2.12 -21.39 -14.05
N PRO A 155 -2.97 -22.21 -14.71
CA PRO A 155 -4.18 -22.76 -14.10
C PRO A 155 -3.91 -23.58 -12.83
N SER A 156 -2.72 -24.18 -12.71
CA SER A 156 -2.30 -24.96 -11.53
C SER A 156 -2.17 -24.14 -10.24
N LEU A 157 -2.13 -22.81 -10.32
CA LEU A 157 -2.12 -21.90 -9.17
C LEU A 157 -3.54 -21.54 -8.68
N TRP A 158 -4.58 -21.98 -9.39
CA TRP A 158 -5.95 -21.63 -9.07
C TRP A 158 -6.49 -22.69 -8.12
N SER A 159 -6.63 -22.38 -6.83
CA SER A 159 -7.18 -23.31 -5.83
C SER A 159 -8.71 -23.49 -5.93
N LEU A 160 -9.30 -23.20 -7.09
CA LEU A 160 -10.76 -23.12 -7.31
C LEU A 160 -11.38 -24.44 -7.83
N ALA A 161 -10.60 -25.51 -7.89
CA ALA A 161 -11.04 -26.86 -8.28
C ALA A 161 -10.60 -27.91 -7.25
#